data_AF-A0A4Y1WNW7-F1
#
_entry.id   AF-A0A4Y1WNW7-F1
#
_cell.length_a   1.000
_cell.length_b   1.000
_cell.length_c   1.000
_cell.angle_alpha   90.00
_cell.angle_beta   90.00
_cell.angle_gamma   90.00
#
_symmetry.space_group_name_H-M   'P 1'
#
loop_
_entity.id
_entity.type
_entity.pdbx_description
1 polymer ?
#
loop_
_entity_poly.entity_id
_entity_poly.type
_entity_poly.pdbx_seq_one_letter_code
_entity_poly.pdbx_strand_id
1 'polypeptide(L)'
;MKHRINPFVISGYVSAEYFCDRKAETAQLIREVSNGNNVALISTRRMGKTGLIQHCFRNPELKDGFYNFFIDIYATKSLREFVFSLSRTILETLKPRGRKAMELFLHNLRSLQAGITFDVTGIPSFNVQLGDIQHTETTLDEIFTYLSAADKPCIVAIDEFQQIASYPEKNVEAMLRTYVQHCPNAHFIFAGSQRHTMGNMFTSPSRPFYQSVSMMHLESIDLDEYIRFARHHFEQAGKEIERCVVKTIYERFDGITWYIQKMLNALYSMTPSGGTCTEAMIDEALRNIVGSMKYTYTETLFRMPERQKELLIAISKEGRASSVTSGSFIKKYRLSSASSVQAAMKGLLEKDYITSEAGSYHVYDLFFGIWLRENY
;
A
#
# COMPACT_ATOMS: atom_id res chain seq x y z
N MET A 1 24.04 13.83 -22.06
CA MET A 1 23.93 13.78 -20.58
C MET A 1 22.93 12.69 -20.21
N LYS A 2 23.30 11.68 -19.40
CA LYS A 2 22.31 10.73 -18.87
C LYS A 2 21.33 11.51 -17.98
N HIS A 3 20.04 11.38 -18.23
CA HIS A 3 19.00 11.97 -17.39
C HIS A 3 19.17 11.45 -15.96
N ARG A 4 19.61 12.29 -15.02
CA ARG A 4 19.74 11.89 -13.61
C ARG A 4 18.35 11.97 -12.98
N ILE A 5 17.79 10.81 -12.65
CA ILE A 5 16.55 10.69 -11.88
C ILE A 5 16.90 10.96 -10.41
N ASN A 6 15.98 11.56 -9.64
CA ASN A 6 16.17 11.71 -8.21
C ASN A 6 16.16 10.30 -7.55
N PRO A 7 17.22 9.92 -6.81
CA PRO A 7 17.34 8.56 -6.28
C PRO A 7 16.34 8.24 -5.15
N PHE A 8 15.72 9.26 -4.56
CA PHE A 8 14.70 9.12 -3.52
C PHE A 8 13.31 9.03 -4.17
N VAL A 9 12.89 7.82 -4.48
CA VAL A 9 11.65 7.55 -5.23
C VAL A 9 10.43 7.79 -4.34
N ILE A 10 9.47 8.59 -4.84
CA ILE A 10 8.24 8.94 -4.13
C ILE A 10 6.98 8.22 -4.65
N SER A 11 7.12 7.45 -5.73
CA SER A 11 6.01 6.73 -6.39
C SER A 11 6.47 5.43 -7.03
N GLY A 12 5.85 4.32 -6.65
CA GLY A 12 6.10 3.00 -7.22
C GLY A 12 7.51 2.46 -6.98
N TYR A 13 7.80 1.29 -7.55
CA TYR A 13 9.11 0.66 -7.50
C TYR A 13 9.87 0.86 -8.83
N VAL A 14 11.08 1.43 -8.76
CA VAL A 14 11.91 1.71 -9.94
C VAL A 14 12.94 0.61 -10.16
N SER A 15 13.81 0.35 -9.19
CA SER A 15 14.87 -0.67 -9.27
C SER A 15 15.43 -0.97 -7.87
N ALA A 16 16.24 -2.02 -7.77
CA ALA A 16 16.94 -2.38 -6.54
C ALA A 16 17.91 -1.28 -6.05
N GLU A 17 18.49 -0.50 -6.99
CA GLU A 17 19.40 0.61 -6.68
C GLU A 17 18.74 1.72 -5.84
N TYR A 18 17.45 1.96 -6.07
CA TYR A 18 16.67 2.99 -5.38
C TYR A 18 15.78 2.43 -4.27
N PHE A 19 15.97 1.16 -3.89
CA PHE A 19 15.21 0.49 -2.83
C PHE A 19 16.06 0.39 -1.56
N CYS A 20 15.72 1.22 -0.57
CA CYS A 20 16.46 1.30 0.68
C CYS A 20 16.24 0.03 1.53
N ASP A 21 17.33 -0.68 1.82
CA ASP A 21 17.40 -1.83 2.72
C ASP A 21 16.32 -2.91 2.48
N ARG A 22 15.63 -3.40 3.53
CA ARG A 22 14.67 -4.52 3.49
C ARG A 22 15.26 -5.89 3.12
N LYS A 23 16.55 -6.12 3.39
CA LYS A 23 17.21 -7.39 3.01
C LYS A 23 16.64 -8.59 3.74
N ALA A 24 16.41 -8.46 5.05
CA ALA A 24 15.86 -9.53 5.87
C ALA A 24 14.42 -9.85 5.45
N GLU A 25 13.61 -8.81 5.25
CA GLU A 25 12.22 -8.93 4.82
C GLU A 25 12.11 -9.51 3.41
N THR A 26 12.97 -9.09 2.48
CA THR A 26 13.04 -9.67 1.14
C THR A 26 13.37 -11.16 1.21
N ALA A 27 14.40 -11.54 1.98
CA ALA A 27 14.79 -12.93 2.13
C ALA A 27 13.71 -13.77 2.81
N GLN A 28 12.99 -13.22 3.79
CA GLN A 28 11.87 -13.89 4.46
C GLN A 28 10.70 -14.09 3.50
N LEU A 29 10.25 -13.03 2.81
CA LEU A 29 9.09 -13.12 1.92
C LEU A 29 9.33 -14.12 0.79
N ILE A 30 10.51 -14.08 0.15
CA ILE A 30 10.89 -15.04 -0.89
C ILE A 30 10.89 -16.46 -0.33
N ARG A 31 11.55 -16.71 0.82
CA ARG A 31 11.61 -18.04 1.43
C ARG A 31 10.22 -18.59 1.75
N GLU A 32 9.31 -17.78 2.30
CA GLU A 32 7.95 -18.24 2.61
C GLU A 32 7.21 -18.69 1.35
N VAL A 33 7.16 -17.84 0.32
CA VAL A 33 6.40 -18.15 -0.90
C VAL A 33 7.05 -19.25 -1.73
N SER A 34 8.39 -19.32 -1.79
CA SER A 34 9.11 -20.40 -2.46
C SER A 34 8.96 -21.75 -1.77
N ASN A 35 8.74 -21.76 -0.44
CA ASN A 35 8.44 -22.97 0.32
C ASN A 35 6.95 -23.36 0.30
N GLY A 36 6.13 -22.63 -0.46
CA GLY A 36 4.72 -22.93 -0.65
C GLY A 36 3.78 -22.37 0.42
N ASN A 37 4.26 -21.44 1.25
CA ASN A 37 3.42 -20.77 2.24
C ASN A 37 2.69 -19.57 1.65
N ASN A 38 1.45 -19.36 2.10
CA ASN A 38 0.76 -18.09 1.93
C ASN A 38 1.23 -17.11 3.00
N VAL A 39 1.35 -15.83 2.67
CA VAL A 39 1.88 -14.79 3.57
C VAL A 39 0.86 -13.68 3.76
N ALA A 40 0.66 -13.24 4.99
CA ALA A 40 0.02 -11.95 5.28
C ALA A 40 1.08 -10.89 5.59
N LEU A 41 1.25 -9.92 4.69
CA LEU A 41 2.19 -8.82 4.83
C LEU A 41 1.48 -7.57 5.38
N ILE A 42 1.70 -7.29 6.66
CA ILE A 42 0.95 -6.28 7.41
C ILE A 42 1.87 -5.15 7.86
N SER A 43 1.44 -3.91 7.64
CA SER A 43 2.11 -2.74 8.23
C SER A 43 1.22 -1.52 8.20
N THR A 44 1.60 -0.45 8.89
CA THR A 44 0.96 0.84 8.68
C THR A 44 1.08 1.27 7.21
N ARG A 45 0.23 2.20 6.79
CA ARG A 45 0.32 2.77 5.44
C ARG A 45 1.68 3.43 5.23
N ARG A 46 2.09 3.52 3.96
CA ARG A 46 3.31 4.25 3.54
C ARG A 46 4.64 3.66 4.03
N MET A 47 4.65 2.42 4.56
CA MET A 47 5.87 1.68 4.96
C MET A 47 6.60 0.94 3.82
N GLY A 48 6.04 0.95 2.60
CA GLY A 48 6.71 0.37 1.42
C GLY A 48 6.38 -1.10 1.09
N LYS A 49 5.25 -1.64 1.57
CA LYS A 49 4.78 -3.02 1.25
C LYS A 49 4.78 -3.33 -0.24
N THR A 50 4.11 -2.49 -1.03
CA THR A 50 4.02 -2.63 -2.49
C THR A 50 5.40 -2.65 -3.13
N GLY A 51 6.31 -1.79 -2.66
CA GLY A 51 7.70 -1.75 -3.10
C GLY A 51 8.46 -3.04 -2.77
N LEU A 52 8.27 -3.59 -1.57
CA LEU A 52 8.87 -4.86 -1.15
C LEU A 52 8.39 -6.03 -2.02
N ILE A 53 7.09 -6.14 -2.28
CA ILE A 53 6.53 -7.21 -3.13
C ILE A 53 7.09 -7.11 -4.55
N GLN A 54 7.06 -5.91 -5.14
CA GLN A 54 7.58 -5.67 -6.48
C GLN A 54 9.11 -5.91 -6.55
N HIS A 55 9.84 -5.60 -5.48
CA HIS A 55 11.26 -5.92 -5.36
C HIS A 55 11.49 -7.44 -5.37
N CYS A 56 10.74 -8.19 -4.56
CA CYS A 56 10.81 -9.65 -4.52
C CYS A 56 10.47 -10.28 -5.87
N PHE A 57 9.46 -9.78 -6.58
CA PHE A 57 9.07 -10.27 -7.91
C PHE A 57 10.14 -10.07 -8.99
N ARG A 58 11.13 -9.21 -8.76
CA ARG A 58 12.31 -9.05 -9.62
C ARG A 58 13.51 -9.89 -9.19
N ASN A 59 13.46 -10.52 -8.02
CA ASN A 59 14.48 -11.48 -7.63
C ASN A 59 14.47 -12.67 -8.62
N PRO A 60 15.63 -13.14 -9.12
CA PRO A 60 15.70 -14.23 -10.09
C PRO A 60 14.91 -15.48 -9.67
N GLU A 61 14.94 -15.84 -8.39
CA GLU A 61 14.22 -16.99 -7.85
C GLU A 61 12.71 -16.89 -8.13
N LEU A 62 12.09 -15.76 -7.80
CA LEU A 62 10.66 -15.57 -8.06
C LEU A 62 10.36 -15.25 -9.53
N LYS A 63 11.18 -14.41 -10.15
CA LYS A 63 10.98 -13.95 -11.53
C LYS A 63 11.02 -15.09 -12.54
N ASP A 64 11.97 -15.99 -12.36
CA ASP A 64 12.24 -17.09 -13.29
C ASP A 64 11.58 -18.39 -12.82
N GLY A 65 11.31 -18.56 -11.52
CA GLY A 65 10.60 -19.71 -10.95
C GLY A 65 9.08 -19.63 -10.99
N PHE A 66 8.47 -18.44 -11.02
CA PHE A 66 7.01 -18.27 -10.90
C PHE A 66 6.36 -17.37 -11.97
N TYR A 67 5.05 -17.46 -12.13
CA TYR A 67 4.22 -16.36 -12.66
C TYR A 67 3.79 -15.47 -11.50
N ASN A 68 4.25 -14.22 -11.52
CA ASN A 68 4.02 -13.27 -10.44
C ASN A 68 2.94 -12.28 -10.82
N PHE A 69 1.78 -12.35 -10.15
CA PHE A 69 0.64 -11.45 -10.34
C PHE A 69 0.55 -10.49 -9.16
N PHE A 70 0.46 -9.18 -9.44
CA PHE A 70 0.25 -8.15 -8.42
C PHE A 70 -1.04 -7.40 -8.72
N ILE A 71 -2.00 -7.45 -7.81
CA ILE A 71 -3.27 -6.75 -7.90
C ILE A 71 -3.46 -5.86 -6.67
N ASP A 72 -3.75 -4.59 -6.90
CA ASP A 72 -4.22 -3.67 -5.86
C ASP A 72 -5.75 -3.58 -5.95
N ILE A 73 -6.43 -3.97 -4.87
CA ILE A 73 -7.90 -4.01 -4.84
C ILE A 73 -8.52 -2.81 -4.12
N TYR A 74 -7.74 -1.81 -3.70
CA TYR A 74 -8.22 -0.66 -2.92
C TYR A 74 -9.44 0.04 -3.56
N ALA A 75 -9.43 0.19 -4.89
CA ALA A 75 -10.49 0.90 -5.61
C ALA A 75 -11.76 0.07 -5.84
N THR A 76 -11.72 -1.24 -5.60
CA THR A 76 -12.84 -2.15 -5.88
C THR A 76 -13.91 -2.06 -4.80
N LYS A 77 -15.18 -2.20 -5.20
CA LYS A 77 -16.35 -2.05 -4.31
C LYS A 77 -17.26 -3.27 -4.24
N SER A 78 -16.96 -4.30 -5.02
CA SER A 78 -17.77 -5.52 -5.13
C SER A 78 -16.91 -6.71 -5.54
N LEU A 79 -17.42 -7.91 -5.31
CA LEU A 79 -16.79 -9.14 -5.79
C LEU A 79 -16.64 -9.13 -7.32
N ARG A 80 -17.62 -8.55 -8.04
CA ARG A 80 -17.55 -8.42 -9.50
C ARG A 80 -16.36 -7.56 -9.95
N GLU A 81 -16.13 -6.42 -9.29
CA GLU A 81 -14.98 -5.56 -9.59
C GLU A 81 -13.63 -6.22 -9.23
N PHE A 82 -13.60 -6.98 -8.14
CA PHE A 82 -12.43 -7.79 -7.77
C PHE A 82 -12.08 -8.80 -8.86
N VAL A 83 -13.06 -9.62 -9.28
CA VAL A 83 -12.87 -10.64 -10.31
C VAL A 83 -12.44 -10.00 -11.63
N PHE A 84 -13.02 -8.86 -12.00
CA PHE A 84 -12.59 -8.10 -13.17
C PHE A 84 -11.12 -7.69 -13.10
N SER A 85 -10.73 -7.08 -11.99
CA SER A 85 -9.36 -6.61 -11.78
C SER A 85 -8.35 -7.77 -11.77
N LEU A 86 -8.73 -8.92 -11.19
CA LEU A 86 -7.92 -10.13 -11.17
C LEU A 86 -7.74 -10.73 -12.57
N SER A 87 -8.83 -10.93 -13.31
CA SER A 87 -8.77 -11.41 -14.71
C SER A 87 -7.88 -10.53 -15.57
N ARG A 88 -8.04 -9.21 -15.45
CA ARG A 88 -7.25 -8.23 -16.19
C ARG A 88 -5.76 -8.30 -15.82
N THR A 89 -5.44 -8.37 -14.52
CA THR A 89 -4.06 -8.44 -14.02
C THR A 89 -3.35 -9.70 -14.52
N ILE A 90 -4.02 -10.86 -14.44
CA ILE A 90 -3.47 -12.14 -14.92
C ILE A 90 -3.15 -12.04 -16.40
N LEU A 91 -4.09 -11.56 -17.21
CA LEU A 91 -3.88 -11.42 -18.64
C LEU A 91 -2.74 -10.46 -18.98
N GLU A 92 -2.73 -9.25 -18.42
CA GLU A 92 -1.69 -8.24 -18.68
C GLU A 92 -0.29 -8.79 -18.32
N THR A 93 -0.21 -9.63 -17.29
CA THR A 93 1.03 -10.30 -16.86
C THR A 93 1.46 -11.41 -17.82
N LEU A 94 0.51 -12.18 -18.37
CA LEU A 94 0.80 -13.28 -19.30
C LEU A 94 1.10 -12.81 -20.73
N LYS A 95 0.56 -11.65 -21.14
CA LYS A 95 0.76 -11.09 -22.48
C LYS A 95 2.24 -11.04 -22.94
N PRO A 96 3.19 -10.50 -22.15
CA PRO A 96 4.60 -10.48 -22.53
C PRO A 96 5.29 -11.87 -22.45
N ARG A 97 4.65 -12.89 -21.86
CA ARG A 97 5.20 -14.26 -21.72
C ARG A 97 4.96 -15.13 -22.95
N GLY A 98 4.14 -14.66 -23.89
CA GLY A 98 3.91 -15.30 -25.19
C GLY A 98 2.57 -16.01 -25.31
N ARG A 99 2.25 -16.38 -26.56
CA ARG A 99 0.94 -16.88 -26.97
C ARG A 99 0.47 -18.11 -26.17
N LYS A 100 1.36 -19.07 -25.92
CA LYS A 100 1.04 -20.31 -25.20
C LYS A 100 0.51 -20.05 -23.78
N ALA A 101 1.15 -19.13 -23.05
CA ALA A 101 0.75 -18.79 -21.68
C ALA A 101 -0.64 -18.11 -21.65
N MET A 102 -0.92 -17.26 -22.64
CA MET A 102 -2.25 -16.65 -22.79
C MET A 102 -3.33 -17.63 -23.22
N GLU A 103 -3.07 -18.50 -24.21
CA GLU A 103 -4.07 -19.45 -24.71
C GLU A 103 -4.57 -20.38 -23.61
N LEU A 104 -3.69 -20.82 -22.70
CA LEU A 104 -4.09 -21.62 -21.55
C LEU A 104 -5.06 -20.87 -20.64
N PHE A 105 -4.79 -19.60 -20.33
CA PHE A 105 -5.70 -18.78 -19.53
C PHE A 105 -7.05 -18.58 -20.22
N LEU A 106 -7.03 -18.20 -21.49
CA LEU A 106 -8.26 -17.92 -22.27
C LEU A 106 -9.09 -19.19 -22.52
N HIS A 107 -8.47 -20.36 -22.59
CA HIS A 107 -9.18 -21.63 -22.69
C HIS A 107 -9.99 -21.95 -21.42
N ASN A 108 -9.45 -21.58 -20.25
CA ASN A 108 -10.12 -21.75 -18.97
C ASN A 108 -11.18 -20.67 -18.73
N LEU A 109 -10.95 -19.43 -19.21
CA LEU A 109 -11.82 -18.28 -18.99
C LEU A 109 -13.02 -18.23 -19.96
N ARG A 110 -13.85 -19.27 -19.93
CA ARG A 110 -14.98 -19.48 -20.86
C ARG A 110 -16.07 -18.43 -20.67
N SER A 111 -16.30 -17.97 -19.45
CA SER A 111 -17.33 -16.98 -19.13
C SER A 111 -17.09 -15.63 -19.80
N LEU A 112 -15.83 -15.34 -20.17
CA LEU A 112 -15.41 -14.06 -20.77
C LEU A 112 -14.99 -14.17 -22.23
N GLN A 113 -15.28 -15.30 -22.89
CA GLN A 113 -14.88 -15.54 -24.29
C GLN A 113 -15.39 -14.47 -25.27
N ALA A 114 -16.60 -13.94 -25.03
CA ALA A 114 -17.19 -12.91 -25.89
C ALA A 114 -16.38 -11.60 -25.94
N GLY A 115 -15.60 -11.29 -24.89
CA GLY A 115 -14.73 -10.12 -24.85
C GLY A 115 -13.29 -10.38 -25.35
N ILE A 116 -13.00 -11.59 -25.84
CA ILE A 116 -11.71 -11.91 -26.45
C ILE A 116 -11.77 -11.62 -27.94
N THR A 117 -10.91 -10.73 -28.41
CA THR A 117 -10.68 -10.45 -29.83
C THR A 117 -9.26 -10.87 -30.21
N PHE A 118 -8.92 -10.84 -31.48
CA PHE A 118 -7.56 -11.12 -31.95
C PHE A 118 -7.07 -9.93 -32.76
N ASP A 119 -5.84 -9.50 -32.51
CA ASP A 119 -5.21 -8.48 -33.33
C ASP A 119 -4.79 -9.05 -34.70
N VAL A 120 -4.29 -8.17 -35.58
CA VAL A 120 -3.82 -8.53 -36.93
C VAL A 120 -2.66 -9.53 -36.94
N THR A 121 -1.98 -9.74 -35.80
CA THR A 121 -0.90 -10.72 -35.63
C THR A 121 -1.39 -12.03 -35.02
N GLY A 122 -2.69 -12.17 -34.76
CA GLY A 122 -3.29 -13.34 -34.13
C GLY A 122 -3.01 -13.44 -32.63
N ILE A 123 -2.54 -12.35 -32.00
CA ILE A 123 -2.40 -12.27 -30.55
C ILE A 123 -3.77 -11.93 -29.98
N PRO A 124 -4.27 -12.68 -28.97
CA PRO A 124 -5.53 -12.35 -28.35
C PRO A 124 -5.48 -10.94 -27.71
N SER A 125 -6.39 -10.06 -28.10
CA SER A 125 -6.68 -8.80 -27.44
C SER A 125 -7.90 -8.95 -26.55
N PHE A 126 -7.72 -8.69 -25.26
CA PHE A 126 -8.79 -8.79 -24.27
C PHE A 126 -9.49 -7.44 -24.17
N ASN A 127 -10.69 -7.36 -24.72
CA ASN A 127 -11.57 -6.19 -24.68
C ASN A 127 -12.72 -6.41 -23.69
N VAL A 128 -12.49 -7.22 -22.66
CA VAL A 128 -13.46 -7.48 -21.61
C VAL A 128 -13.66 -6.21 -20.79
N GLN A 129 -14.92 -5.84 -20.63
CA GLN A 129 -15.39 -4.77 -19.78
C GLN A 129 -16.01 -5.36 -18.52
N LEU A 130 -16.18 -4.53 -17.49
CA LEU A 130 -16.86 -4.95 -16.25
C LEU A 130 -18.27 -5.54 -16.54
N GLY A 131 -18.93 -4.98 -17.56
CA GLY A 131 -20.23 -5.42 -18.08
C GLY A 131 -20.28 -6.88 -18.53
N ASP A 132 -19.14 -7.44 -18.95
CA ASP A 132 -19.06 -8.79 -19.51
C ASP A 132 -19.02 -9.88 -18.42
N ILE A 133 -18.73 -9.52 -17.17
CA ILE A 133 -18.85 -10.45 -16.03
C ILE A 133 -20.33 -10.60 -15.66
N GLN A 134 -21.00 -11.55 -16.32
CA GLN A 134 -22.39 -11.90 -16.06
C GLN A 134 -22.51 -12.91 -14.90
N HIS A 135 -21.53 -13.80 -14.76
CA HIS A 135 -21.47 -14.84 -13.73
C HIS A 135 -20.15 -14.73 -12.95
N THR A 136 -20.15 -13.89 -11.91
CA THR A 136 -18.96 -13.55 -11.12
C THR A 136 -18.29 -14.78 -10.50
N GLU A 137 -19.06 -15.65 -9.84
CA GLU A 137 -18.52 -16.84 -9.18
C GLU A 137 -17.96 -17.85 -10.18
N THR A 138 -18.62 -18.07 -11.32
CA THR A 138 -18.11 -18.92 -12.41
C THR A 138 -16.79 -18.38 -12.95
N THR A 139 -16.69 -17.08 -13.16
CA THR A 139 -15.46 -16.45 -13.65
C THR A 139 -14.32 -16.59 -12.62
N LEU A 140 -14.63 -16.48 -11.33
CA LEU A 140 -13.67 -16.70 -10.25
C LEU A 140 -13.18 -18.17 -10.22
N ASP A 141 -14.10 -19.13 -10.37
CA ASP A 141 -13.77 -20.55 -10.47
C ASP A 141 -12.86 -20.86 -11.65
N GLU A 142 -13.13 -20.27 -12.82
CA GLU A 142 -12.29 -20.39 -14.01
C GLU A 142 -10.88 -19.82 -13.80
N ILE A 143 -10.76 -18.69 -13.10
CA ILE A 143 -9.46 -18.11 -12.72
C ILE A 143 -8.68 -19.07 -11.83
N PHE A 144 -9.30 -19.62 -10.78
CA PHE A 144 -8.63 -20.55 -9.87
C PHE A 144 -8.33 -21.91 -10.51
N THR A 145 -9.16 -22.35 -11.45
CA THR A 145 -8.88 -23.51 -12.31
C THR A 145 -7.62 -23.27 -13.13
N TYR A 146 -7.49 -22.10 -13.77
CA TYR A 146 -6.27 -21.71 -14.47
C TYR A 146 -5.05 -21.69 -13.54
N LEU A 147 -5.12 -21.00 -12.39
CA LEU A 147 -3.99 -20.90 -11.45
C LEU A 147 -3.50 -22.28 -11.02
N SER A 148 -4.43 -23.21 -10.79
CA SER A 148 -4.13 -24.60 -10.41
C SER A 148 -3.48 -25.39 -11.55
N ALA A 149 -3.85 -25.12 -12.80
CA ALA A 149 -3.39 -25.84 -13.99
C ALA A 149 -2.27 -25.12 -14.77
N ALA A 150 -1.79 -23.97 -14.30
CA ALA A 150 -0.76 -23.19 -14.96
C ALA A 150 0.52 -24.02 -15.16
N ASP A 151 1.18 -23.85 -16.30
CA ASP A 151 2.40 -24.60 -16.66
C ASP A 151 3.64 -24.22 -15.82
N LYS A 152 3.45 -23.27 -14.92
CA LYS A 152 4.44 -22.74 -13.99
C LYS A 152 3.73 -22.31 -12.69
N PRO A 153 4.32 -22.54 -11.51
CA PRO A 153 3.72 -22.12 -10.25
C PRO A 153 3.44 -20.61 -10.21
N CYS A 154 2.37 -20.23 -9.54
CA CYS A 154 1.90 -18.85 -9.47
C CYS A 154 2.16 -18.22 -8.10
N ILE A 155 2.51 -16.94 -8.07
CA ILE A 155 2.43 -16.10 -6.87
C ILE A 155 1.43 -14.99 -7.13
N VAL A 156 0.38 -14.91 -6.31
CA VAL A 156 -0.67 -13.89 -6.42
C VAL A 156 -0.59 -12.96 -5.22
N ALA A 157 -0.05 -11.77 -5.41
CA ALA A 157 -0.04 -10.72 -4.41
C ALA A 157 -1.28 -9.83 -4.54
N ILE A 158 -2.09 -9.78 -3.49
CA ILE A 158 -3.29 -8.97 -3.38
C ILE A 158 -3.04 -7.87 -2.34
N ASP A 159 -2.86 -6.64 -2.80
CA ASP A 159 -2.67 -5.46 -1.96
C ASP A 159 -4.00 -4.86 -1.53
N GLU A 160 -4.00 -4.28 -0.32
CA GLU A 160 -5.20 -3.84 0.42
C GLU A 160 -6.28 -4.95 0.54
N PHE A 161 -5.85 -6.19 0.83
CA PHE A 161 -6.72 -7.38 0.89
C PHE A 161 -7.93 -7.22 1.82
N GLN A 162 -7.82 -6.45 2.90
CA GLN A 162 -8.95 -6.22 3.82
C GLN A 162 -10.15 -5.54 3.15
N GLN A 163 -9.97 -4.96 1.96
CA GLN A 163 -11.05 -4.33 1.18
C GLN A 163 -12.20 -5.30 0.90
N ILE A 164 -11.94 -6.61 0.79
CA ILE A 164 -13.00 -7.62 0.55
C ILE A 164 -14.06 -7.65 1.65
N ALA A 165 -13.73 -7.23 2.88
CA ALA A 165 -14.69 -7.20 3.98
C ALA A 165 -15.69 -6.04 3.88
N SER A 166 -15.44 -5.07 2.98
CA SER A 166 -16.32 -3.94 2.72
C SER A 166 -17.31 -4.18 1.58
N TYR A 167 -17.17 -5.31 0.86
CA TYR A 167 -18.04 -5.63 -0.25
C TYR A 167 -19.47 -5.93 0.21
N PRO A 168 -20.49 -5.57 -0.60
CA PRO A 168 -21.88 -5.85 -0.28
C PRO A 168 -22.22 -7.34 -0.33
N GLU A 169 -21.48 -8.14 -1.09
CA GLU A 169 -21.67 -9.58 -1.18
C GLU A 169 -21.34 -10.28 0.14
N LYS A 170 -22.18 -11.25 0.53
CA LYS A 170 -21.97 -12.03 1.75
C LYS A 170 -20.91 -13.12 1.53
N ASN A 171 -20.19 -13.48 2.59
CA ASN A 171 -19.27 -14.63 2.61
C ASN A 171 -18.09 -14.58 1.63
N VAL A 172 -17.74 -13.41 1.06
CA VAL A 172 -16.60 -13.26 0.15
C VAL A 172 -15.30 -13.80 0.76
N GLU A 173 -15.05 -13.49 2.04
CA GLU A 173 -13.88 -13.97 2.77
C GLU A 173 -13.81 -15.51 2.83
N ALA A 174 -14.94 -16.17 3.12
CA ALA A 174 -15.01 -17.63 3.19
C ALA A 174 -14.89 -18.30 1.82
N MET A 175 -15.48 -17.68 0.79
CA MET A 175 -15.38 -18.13 -0.59
C MET A 175 -13.93 -18.10 -1.06
N LEU A 176 -13.24 -16.95 -0.90
CA LEU A 176 -11.83 -16.82 -1.28
C LEU A 176 -10.93 -17.77 -0.49
N ARG A 177 -11.19 -17.96 0.81
CA ARG A 177 -10.45 -18.94 1.62
C ARG A 177 -10.54 -20.35 1.03
N THR A 178 -11.72 -20.74 0.57
CA THR A 178 -11.97 -22.06 -0.03
C THR A 178 -11.18 -22.21 -1.33
N TYR A 179 -11.22 -21.21 -2.21
CA TYR A 179 -10.43 -21.22 -3.45
C TYR A 179 -8.92 -21.31 -3.20
N VAL A 180 -8.40 -20.49 -2.27
CA VAL A 180 -6.99 -20.50 -1.87
C VAL A 180 -6.56 -21.86 -1.30
N GLN A 181 -7.44 -22.55 -0.56
CA GLN A 181 -7.15 -23.88 -0.02
C GLN A 181 -6.93 -24.94 -1.09
N HIS A 182 -7.72 -24.87 -2.16
CA HIS A 182 -7.78 -25.89 -3.20
C HIS A 182 -6.93 -25.54 -4.44
N CYS A 183 -6.06 -24.53 -4.32
CA CYS A 183 -5.18 -24.08 -5.40
C CYS A 183 -3.71 -24.47 -5.09
N PRO A 184 -3.29 -25.72 -5.35
CA PRO A 184 -1.99 -26.21 -4.91
C PRO A 184 -0.80 -25.62 -5.70
N ASN A 185 -1.05 -25.07 -6.88
CA ASN A 185 -0.03 -24.51 -7.77
C ASN A 185 0.09 -22.98 -7.66
N ALA A 186 -0.56 -22.37 -6.66
CA ALA A 186 -0.48 -20.93 -6.41
C ALA A 186 -0.28 -20.62 -4.92
N HIS A 187 0.57 -19.62 -4.65
CA HIS A 187 0.81 -19.09 -3.31
C HIS A 187 0.43 -17.61 -3.26
N PHE A 188 -0.10 -17.17 -2.13
CA PHE A 188 -0.76 -15.87 -2.02
C PHE A 188 -0.01 -14.97 -1.04
N ILE A 189 0.17 -13.71 -1.43
CA ILE A 189 0.65 -12.64 -0.55
C ILE A 189 -0.54 -11.69 -0.32
N PHE A 190 -1.12 -11.74 0.88
CA PHE A 190 -2.18 -10.83 1.30
C PHE A 190 -1.54 -9.61 1.98
N ALA A 191 -1.46 -8.49 1.27
CA ALA A 191 -0.90 -7.26 1.79
C ALA A 191 -1.99 -6.29 2.22
N GLY A 192 -1.75 -5.54 3.29
CA GLY A 192 -2.75 -4.58 3.75
C GLY A 192 -2.22 -3.62 4.80
N SER A 193 -2.85 -2.44 4.83
CA SER A 193 -2.38 -1.32 5.64
C SER A 193 -3.12 -1.12 6.97
N GLN A 194 -4.30 -1.72 7.10
CA GLN A 194 -5.09 -1.71 8.32
C GLN A 194 -4.66 -2.86 9.24
N ARG A 195 -3.64 -2.62 10.08
CA ARG A 195 -3.05 -3.63 10.99
C ARG A 195 -4.10 -4.41 11.78
N HIS A 196 -5.11 -3.71 12.32
CA HIS A 196 -6.18 -4.35 13.09
C HIS A 196 -7.10 -5.23 12.21
N THR A 197 -7.62 -4.72 11.10
CA THR A 197 -8.52 -5.47 10.22
C THR A 197 -7.82 -6.68 9.61
N MET A 198 -6.65 -6.47 9.00
CA MET A 198 -5.84 -7.55 8.42
C MET A 198 -5.41 -8.55 9.49
N GLY A 199 -4.91 -8.08 10.64
CA GLY A 199 -4.51 -8.97 11.73
C GLY A 199 -5.66 -9.84 12.21
N ASN A 200 -6.85 -9.25 12.40
CA ASN A 200 -8.04 -9.96 12.84
C ASN A 200 -8.49 -11.06 11.85
N MET A 201 -8.40 -10.81 10.53
CA MET A 201 -8.75 -11.80 9.49
C MET A 201 -7.96 -13.12 9.62
N PHE A 202 -6.67 -13.04 10.00
CA PHE A 202 -5.78 -14.21 10.07
C PHE A 202 -5.58 -14.77 11.48
N THR A 203 -5.91 -14.00 12.53
CA THR A 203 -5.65 -14.38 13.94
C THR A 203 -6.90 -14.67 14.76
N SER A 204 -8.11 -14.35 14.29
CA SER A 204 -9.34 -14.63 15.03
C SER A 204 -9.95 -15.98 14.66
N PRO A 205 -10.25 -16.88 15.62
CA PRO A 205 -10.90 -18.17 15.36
C PRO A 205 -12.26 -18.08 14.66
N SER A 206 -12.93 -16.93 14.73
CA SER A 206 -14.22 -16.69 14.07
C SER A 206 -14.11 -16.33 12.58
N ARG A 207 -12.90 -16.14 12.07
CA ARG A 207 -12.65 -15.69 10.69
C ARG A 207 -12.23 -16.86 9.79
N PRO A 208 -12.69 -16.91 8.52
CA PRO A 208 -12.32 -17.99 7.58
C PRO A 208 -10.82 -18.21 7.38
N PHE A 209 -10.03 -17.13 7.35
CA PHE A 209 -8.57 -17.22 7.14
C PHE A 209 -7.76 -17.50 8.42
N TYR A 210 -8.41 -17.85 9.54
CA TYR A 210 -7.72 -18.16 10.80
C TYR A 210 -6.60 -19.18 10.62
N GLN A 211 -5.38 -18.80 11.03
CA GLN A 211 -4.16 -19.64 10.99
C GLN A 211 -3.82 -20.21 9.60
N SER A 212 -4.23 -19.56 8.51
CA SER A 212 -4.02 -20.05 7.14
C SER A 212 -2.77 -19.51 6.44
N VAL A 213 -1.99 -18.64 7.09
CA VAL A 213 -0.87 -17.90 6.51
C VAL A 213 0.29 -17.73 7.49
N SER A 214 1.51 -17.55 6.96
CA SER A 214 2.65 -17.00 7.68
C SER A 214 2.47 -15.48 7.84
N MET A 215 2.52 -15.00 9.09
CA MET A 215 2.37 -13.57 9.40
C MET A 215 3.71 -12.86 9.27
N MET A 216 3.73 -11.73 8.55
CA MET A 216 4.91 -10.90 8.38
C MET A 216 4.55 -9.43 8.64
N HIS A 217 5.22 -8.82 9.62
CA HIS A 217 5.02 -7.42 9.96
C HIS A 217 6.15 -6.57 9.39
N LEU A 218 5.81 -5.50 8.67
CA LEU A 218 6.78 -4.53 8.20
C LEU A 218 6.82 -3.33 9.16
N GLU A 219 7.97 -3.12 9.79
CA GLU A 219 8.25 -1.98 10.67
C GLU A 219 9.08 -0.90 9.97
N SER A 220 9.40 0.19 10.64
CA SER A 220 10.31 1.22 10.10
C SER A 220 11.69 0.62 9.78
N ILE A 221 12.31 1.07 8.68
CA ILE A 221 13.70 0.71 8.35
C ILE A 221 14.61 1.35 9.38
N ASP A 222 15.69 0.67 9.76
CA ASP A 222 16.67 1.21 10.69
C ASP A 222 17.23 2.58 10.25
N LEU A 223 17.41 3.49 11.22
CA LEU A 223 17.90 4.83 10.96
C LEU A 223 19.28 4.83 10.30
N ASP A 224 20.20 3.95 10.73
CA ASP A 224 21.55 3.93 10.16
C ASP A 224 21.55 3.38 8.72
N GLU A 225 20.58 2.52 8.35
CA GLU A 225 20.38 2.14 6.95
C GLU A 225 19.94 3.32 6.09
N TYR A 226 19.02 4.16 6.59
CA TYR A 226 18.63 5.38 5.88
C TYR A 226 19.78 6.38 5.76
N ILE A 227 20.60 6.53 6.80
CA ILE A 227 21.81 7.39 6.74
C ILE A 227 22.75 6.88 5.66
N ARG A 228 23.03 5.58 5.61
CA ARG A 228 23.86 4.96 4.56
C ARG A 228 23.28 5.20 3.17
N PHE A 229 21.99 4.91 2.99
CA PHE A 229 21.30 5.05 1.71
C PHE A 229 21.31 6.51 1.21
N ALA A 230 21.00 7.47 2.09
CA ALA A 230 20.98 8.88 1.74
C ALA A 230 22.37 9.37 1.35
N ARG A 231 23.38 9.11 2.19
CA ARG A 231 24.76 9.54 1.91
C ARG A 231 25.29 8.98 0.60
N HIS A 232 25.10 7.68 0.37
CA HIS A 232 25.51 7.02 -0.87
C HIS A 232 24.99 7.77 -2.11
N HIS A 233 23.69 8.06 -2.14
CA HIS A 233 23.04 8.68 -3.29
C HIS A 233 23.37 10.17 -3.46
N PHE A 234 23.61 10.90 -2.37
CA PHE A 234 24.14 12.26 -2.44
C PHE A 234 25.58 12.27 -2.99
N GLU A 235 26.45 11.39 -2.48
CA GLU A 235 27.85 11.28 -2.89
C GLU A 235 27.98 10.92 -4.39
N GLN A 236 27.16 9.98 -4.90
CA GLN A 236 27.09 9.64 -6.34
C GLN A 236 26.71 10.84 -7.23
N ALA A 237 25.98 11.80 -6.67
CA ALA A 237 25.58 13.02 -7.35
C ALA A 237 26.62 14.16 -7.24
N GLY A 238 27.71 13.95 -6.50
CA GLY A 238 28.67 14.99 -6.16
C GLY A 238 28.11 15.98 -5.13
N LYS A 239 27.27 15.51 -4.21
CA LYS A 239 26.65 16.28 -3.12
C LYS A 239 26.98 15.61 -1.79
N GLU A 240 26.77 16.32 -0.70
CA GLU A 240 26.89 15.77 0.65
C GLU A 240 25.58 15.94 1.43
N ILE A 241 25.37 15.11 2.45
CA ILE A 241 24.27 15.24 3.41
C ILE A 241 24.78 14.93 4.80
N GLU A 242 24.48 15.80 5.76
CA GLU A 242 24.86 15.58 7.15
C GLU A 242 24.03 14.47 7.79
N ARG A 243 24.64 13.70 8.70
CA ARG A 243 23.97 12.62 9.44
C ARG A 243 22.77 13.15 10.24
N CYS A 244 22.91 14.32 10.87
CA CYS A 244 21.85 14.94 11.66
C CYS A 244 20.61 15.23 10.82
N VAL A 245 20.74 15.60 9.54
CA VAL A 245 19.59 15.83 8.65
C VAL A 245 18.71 14.59 8.55
N VAL A 246 19.32 13.43 8.25
CA VAL A 246 18.59 12.16 8.11
C VAL A 246 17.95 11.74 9.44
N LYS A 247 18.66 11.93 10.56
CA LYS A 247 18.13 11.66 11.89
C LYS A 247 16.91 12.54 12.22
N THR A 248 17.00 13.84 11.96
CA THR A 248 15.94 14.81 12.27
C THR A 248 14.68 14.53 11.45
N ILE A 249 14.80 14.19 10.15
CA ILE A 249 13.62 13.77 9.36
C ILE A 249 13.06 12.42 9.85
N TYR A 250 13.92 11.48 10.25
CA TYR A 250 13.50 10.17 10.73
C TYR A 250 12.66 10.28 11.99
N GLU A 251 13.16 11.01 12.99
CA GLU A 251 12.46 11.27 14.25
C GLU A 251 11.17 12.08 14.04
N ARG A 252 11.17 13.05 13.12
CA ARG A 252 9.98 13.88 12.84
C ARG A 252 8.83 13.09 12.20
N PHE A 253 9.12 12.01 11.48
CA PHE A 253 8.12 11.22 10.75
C PHE A 253 8.07 9.74 11.16
N ASP A 254 8.55 9.42 12.37
CA ASP A 254 8.52 8.08 12.96
C ASP A 254 9.10 6.97 12.04
N GLY A 255 10.07 7.32 11.19
CA GLY A 255 10.69 6.41 10.22
C GLY A 255 9.76 5.91 9.10
N ILE A 256 8.57 6.52 8.91
CA ILE A 256 7.62 6.10 7.88
C ILE A 256 8.22 6.36 6.49
N THR A 257 8.45 5.28 5.75
CA THR A 257 9.23 5.27 4.49
C THR A 257 8.89 6.37 3.51
N TRP A 258 7.60 6.59 3.22
CA TRP A 258 7.19 7.61 2.24
C TRP A 258 7.57 9.03 2.66
N TYR A 259 7.42 9.39 3.94
CA TYR A 259 7.76 10.73 4.43
C TYR A 259 9.27 10.96 4.38
N ILE A 260 10.06 9.96 4.77
CA ILE A 260 11.53 10.01 4.70
C ILE A 260 11.97 10.19 3.24
N GLN A 261 11.45 9.36 2.33
CA GLN A 261 11.76 9.48 0.90
C GLN A 261 11.31 10.83 0.32
N LYS A 262 10.14 11.34 0.71
CA LYS A 262 9.63 12.64 0.23
C LYS A 262 10.50 13.81 0.70
N MET A 263 10.94 13.80 1.95
CA MET A 263 11.86 14.80 2.50
C MET A 263 13.23 14.73 1.83
N LEU A 264 13.81 13.53 1.71
CA LEU A 264 15.10 13.33 1.04
C LEU A 264 15.04 13.74 -0.44
N ASN A 265 13.93 13.44 -1.13
CA ASN A 265 13.71 13.86 -2.51
C ASN A 265 13.75 15.40 -2.65
N ALA A 266 13.05 16.12 -1.77
CA ALA A 266 13.03 17.58 -1.77
C ALA A 266 14.41 18.16 -1.44
N LEU A 267 15.05 17.68 -0.36
CA LEU A 267 16.38 18.12 0.09
C LEU A 267 17.45 17.85 -0.98
N TYR A 268 17.41 16.69 -1.61
CA TYR A 268 18.31 16.35 -2.72
C TYR A 268 18.14 17.30 -3.89
N SER A 269 16.91 17.71 -4.19
CA SER A 269 16.63 18.65 -5.29
C SER A 269 17.09 20.07 -4.96
N MET A 270 16.98 20.48 -3.69
CA MET A 270 17.43 21.80 -3.20
C MET A 270 18.95 21.89 -3.05
N THR A 271 19.65 20.77 -2.89
CA THR A 271 21.11 20.75 -2.69
C THR A 271 21.82 20.85 -4.04
N PRO A 272 22.62 21.93 -4.29
CA PRO A 272 23.36 22.07 -5.54
C PRO A 272 24.51 21.04 -5.63
N SER A 273 25.01 20.81 -6.84
CA SER A 273 26.23 20.01 -7.03
C SER A 273 27.41 20.66 -6.31
N GLY A 274 28.19 19.88 -5.57
CA GLY A 274 29.28 20.36 -4.71
C GLY A 274 28.81 20.97 -3.38
N GLY A 275 27.50 21.00 -3.12
CA GLY A 275 26.93 21.51 -1.87
C GLY A 275 26.66 20.43 -0.82
N THR A 276 26.49 20.88 0.41
CA THR A 276 26.16 20.05 1.58
C THR A 276 24.73 20.34 2.04
N CYS A 277 23.92 19.29 2.16
CA CYS A 277 22.59 19.35 2.75
C CYS A 277 22.71 19.39 4.28
N THR A 278 22.26 20.49 4.89
CA THR A 278 22.34 20.76 6.35
C THR A 278 20.96 20.87 6.98
N GLU A 279 20.87 20.85 8.32
CA GLU A 279 19.59 20.92 9.03
C GLU A 279 18.80 22.20 8.76
N ALA A 280 19.48 23.30 8.44
CA ALA A 280 18.86 24.58 8.11
C ALA A 280 17.94 24.48 6.87
N MET A 281 18.14 23.49 5.99
CA MET A 281 17.33 23.28 4.79
C MET A 281 16.02 22.53 5.06
N ILE A 282 15.89 21.86 6.22
CA ILE A 282 14.75 20.97 6.52
C ILE A 282 13.43 21.72 6.54
N ASP A 283 13.37 22.84 7.24
CA ASP A 283 12.10 23.57 7.39
C ASP A 283 11.67 24.23 6.08
N GLU A 284 12.61 24.66 5.24
CA GLU A 284 12.29 25.13 3.89
C GLU A 284 11.77 23.98 3.00
N ALA A 285 12.43 22.82 3.01
CA ALA A 285 11.97 21.65 2.27
C ALA A 285 10.56 21.23 2.72
N LEU A 286 10.30 21.23 4.03
CA LEU A 286 9.01 20.90 4.61
C LEU A 286 7.93 21.92 4.19
N ARG A 287 8.22 23.22 4.30
CA ARG A 287 7.31 24.28 3.85
C ARG A 287 6.99 24.15 2.36
N ASN A 288 7.96 23.81 1.53
CA ASN A 288 7.75 23.60 0.10
C ASN A 288 6.83 22.39 -0.15
N ILE A 289 7.03 21.28 0.55
CA ILE A 289 6.18 20.09 0.45
C ILE A 289 4.75 20.40 0.91
N VAL A 290 4.58 20.93 2.12
CA VAL A 290 3.27 21.26 2.69
C VAL A 290 2.56 22.34 1.86
N GLY A 291 3.31 23.36 1.43
CA GLY A 291 2.83 24.43 0.55
C GLY A 291 2.29 23.91 -0.78
N SER A 292 2.94 22.89 -1.37
CA SER A 292 2.45 22.25 -2.60
C SER A 292 1.10 21.53 -2.44
N MET A 293 0.74 21.15 -1.20
CA MET A 293 -0.52 20.47 -0.88
C MET A 293 -1.57 21.40 -0.27
N LYS A 294 -1.24 22.69 -0.07
CA LYS A 294 -2.09 23.68 0.62
C LYS A 294 -3.51 23.74 0.04
N TYR A 295 -3.64 23.77 -1.29
CA TYR A 295 -4.93 23.82 -1.95
C TYR A 295 -5.79 22.59 -1.62
N THR A 296 -5.20 21.39 -1.76
CA THR A 296 -5.86 20.12 -1.43
C THR A 296 -6.28 20.04 0.03
N TYR A 297 -5.42 20.46 0.96
CA TYR A 297 -5.74 20.49 2.39
C TYR A 297 -6.84 21.49 2.72
N THR A 298 -6.83 22.66 2.08
CA THR A 298 -7.87 23.68 2.25
C THR A 298 -9.22 23.17 1.76
N GLU A 299 -9.29 22.59 0.55
CA GLU A 299 -10.51 21.99 -0.01
C GLU A 299 -11.03 20.83 0.86
N THR A 300 -10.13 19.96 1.32
CA THR A 300 -10.46 18.84 2.20
C THR A 300 -11.12 19.32 3.49
N LEU A 301 -10.52 20.33 4.14
CA LEU A 301 -11.04 20.91 5.37
C LEU A 301 -12.36 21.65 5.13
N PHE A 302 -12.49 22.36 4.01
CA PHE A 302 -13.69 23.10 3.63
C PHE A 302 -14.91 22.19 3.46
N ARG A 303 -14.74 21.03 2.82
CA ARG A 303 -15.80 20.03 2.61
C ARG A 303 -16.12 19.22 3.85
N MET A 304 -15.33 19.33 4.91
CA MET A 304 -15.50 18.57 6.14
C MET A 304 -16.65 19.15 6.98
N PRO A 305 -17.57 18.30 7.50
CA PRO A 305 -18.57 18.72 8.47
C PRO A 305 -17.93 19.41 9.67
N GLU A 306 -18.57 20.46 10.18
CA GLU A 306 -17.98 21.36 11.18
C GLU A 306 -17.49 20.63 12.45
N ARG A 307 -18.27 19.67 12.96
CA ARG A 307 -17.87 18.86 14.14
C ARG A 307 -16.67 17.96 13.87
N GLN A 308 -16.54 17.43 12.66
CA GLN A 308 -15.37 16.64 12.25
C GLN A 308 -14.13 17.54 12.14
N LYS A 309 -14.29 18.74 11.60
CA LYS A 309 -13.24 19.76 11.50
C LYS A 309 -12.72 20.19 12.87
N GLU A 310 -13.61 20.55 13.79
CA GLU A 310 -13.28 20.92 15.17
C GLU A 310 -12.46 19.82 15.86
N LEU A 311 -12.93 18.57 15.76
CA LEU A 311 -12.26 17.43 16.38
C LEU A 311 -10.91 17.11 15.73
N LEU A 312 -10.80 17.18 14.40
CA LEU A 312 -9.56 16.94 13.68
C LEU A 312 -8.47 17.94 14.08
N ILE A 313 -8.82 19.23 14.18
CA ILE A 313 -7.90 20.28 14.63
C ILE A 313 -7.47 20.03 16.08
N ALA A 314 -8.41 19.66 16.96
CA ALA A 314 -8.11 19.33 18.35
C ALA A 314 -7.11 18.15 18.46
N ILE A 315 -7.35 17.07 17.72
CA ILE A 315 -6.45 15.90 17.66
C ILE A 315 -5.07 16.31 17.11
N SER A 316 -5.03 17.13 16.06
CA SER A 316 -3.78 17.60 15.47
C SER A 316 -2.91 18.39 16.46
N LYS A 317 -3.53 19.20 17.32
CA LYS A 317 -2.85 20.00 18.34
C LYS A 317 -2.24 19.19 19.48
N GLU A 318 -2.85 18.06 19.86
CA GLU A 318 -2.23 17.13 20.82
C GLU A 318 -1.12 16.29 20.18
N GLY A 319 -1.10 16.16 18.85
CA GLY A 319 -0.24 15.23 18.12
C GLY A 319 -0.72 13.78 18.26
N ARG A 320 -0.79 13.27 19.51
CA ARG A 320 -1.38 11.97 19.87
C ARG A 320 -2.41 12.19 20.99
N ALA A 321 -3.69 12.20 20.62
CA ALA A 321 -4.80 12.47 21.53
C ALA A 321 -5.35 11.19 22.17
N SER A 322 -5.40 11.14 23.50
CA SER A 322 -6.08 10.08 24.25
C SER A 322 -7.35 10.62 24.92
N SER A 323 -8.31 9.75 25.24
CA SER A 323 -9.50 10.12 26.00
C SER A 323 -10.28 11.29 25.39
N VAL A 324 -10.44 11.31 24.06
CA VAL A 324 -11.03 12.42 23.28
C VAL A 324 -12.48 12.73 23.68
N THR A 325 -13.19 11.78 24.29
CA THR A 325 -14.57 11.95 24.80
C THR A 325 -14.64 12.43 26.25
N SER A 326 -13.49 12.63 26.92
CA SER A 326 -13.45 13.10 28.31
C SER A 326 -13.92 14.55 28.43
N GLY A 327 -14.54 14.88 29.57
CA GLY A 327 -14.98 16.25 29.84
C GLY A 327 -13.83 17.26 29.82
N SER A 328 -12.62 16.86 30.22
CA SER A 328 -11.41 17.68 30.16
C SER A 328 -11.01 18.01 28.72
N PHE A 329 -10.99 17.01 27.83
CA PHE A 329 -10.65 17.21 26.42
C PHE A 329 -11.69 18.10 25.71
N ILE A 330 -12.99 17.78 25.93
CA ILE A 330 -14.11 18.54 25.38
C ILE A 330 -14.05 20.00 25.84
N LYS A 331 -13.79 20.26 27.12
CA LYS A 331 -13.67 21.62 27.66
C LYS A 331 -12.43 22.34 27.12
N LYS A 332 -11.28 21.66 27.02
CA LYS A 332 -10.02 22.22 26.50
C LYS A 332 -10.18 22.76 25.08
N TYR A 333 -10.84 22.00 24.21
CA TYR A 333 -11.05 22.36 22.80
C TYR A 333 -12.42 22.93 22.47
N ARG A 334 -13.26 23.21 23.48
CA ARG A 334 -14.62 23.76 23.35
C ARG A 334 -15.51 22.94 22.39
N LEU A 335 -15.38 21.62 22.45
CA LEU A 335 -16.20 20.69 21.66
C LEU A 335 -17.62 20.60 22.28
N SER A 336 -18.60 20.15 21.50
CA SER A 336 -20.02 20.22 21.90
C SER A 336 -20.39 19.26 23.03
N SER A 337 -20.14 17.96 22.85
CA SER A 337 -20.50 16.91 23.80
C SER A 337 -19.77 15.61 23.48
N ALA A 338 -19.75 14.66 24.43
CA ALA A 338 -19.11 13.36 24.22
C ALA A 338 -19.75 12.57 23.06
N SER A 339 -21.08 12.60 22.93
CA SER A 339 -21.79 11.94 21.83
C SER A 339 -21.51 12.57 20.47
N SER A 340 -21.42 13.91 20.41
CA SER A 340 -21.02 14.64 19.21
C SER A 340 -19.59 14.28 18.78
N VAL A 341 -18.66 14.22 19.75
CA VAL A 341 -17.28 13.79 19.50
C VAL A 341 -17.20 12.35 19.00
N GLN A 342 -17.97 11.42 19.59
CA GLN A 342 -18.01 10.03 19.13
C GLN A 342 -18.50 9.92 17.68
N ALA A 343 -19.57 10.63 17.32
CA ALA A 343 -20.10 10.63 15.96
C ALA A 343 -19.10 11.23 14.95
N ALA A 344 -18.45 12.34 15.31
CA ALA A 344 -17.42 12.96 14.49
C ALA A 344 -16.21 12.03 14.32
N MET A 345 -15.74 11.42 15.40
CA MET A 345 -14.62 10.47 15.42
C MET A 345 -14.88 9.27 14.49
N LYS A 346 -16.09 8.69 14.54
CA LYS A 346 -16.47 7.58 13.65
C LYS A 346 -16.32 7.98 12.18
N GLY A 347 -16.84 9.13 11.79
CA GLY A 347 -16.73 9.58 10.40
C GLY A 347 -15.31 9.99 9.98
N LEU A 348 -14.46 10.44 10.91
CA LEU A 348 -13.04 10.71 10.65
C LEU A 348 -12.24 9.41 10.46
N LEU A 349 -12.51 8.37 11.25
CA LEU A 349 -11.90 7.05 11.11
C LEU A 349 -12.34 6.36 9.82
N GLU A 350 -13.65 6.38 9.51
CA GLU A 350 -14.20 5.79 8.28
C GLU A 350 -13.61 6.39 7.00
N LYS A 351 -13.22 7.67 7.05
CA LYS A 351 -12.60 8.39 5.93
C LYS A 351 -11.08 8.46 6.01
N ASP A 352 -10.46 7.75 6.95
CA ASP A 352 -9.02 7.71 7.19
C ASP A 352 -8.36 9.10 7.42
N TYR A 353 -9.10 10.08 7.96
CA TYR A 353 -8.50 11.36 8.36
C TYR A 353 -7.70 11.25 9.66
N ILE A 354 -8.13 10.35 10.53
CA ILE A 354 -7.43 9.97 11.76
C ILE A 354 -7.25 8.46 11.79
N THR A 355 -6.26 8.00 12.54
CA THR A 355 -6.08 6.60 12.88
C THR A 355 -5.98 6.43 14.39
N SER A 356 -6.13 5.18 14.87
CA SER A 356 -6.06 4.83 16.29
C SER A 356 -5.01 3.74 16.52
N GLU A 357 -4.11 3.98 17.45
CA GLU A 357 -3.10 3.02 17.90
C GLU A 357 -3.04 3.03 19.44
N ALA A 358 -3.17 1.85 20.06
CA ALA A 358 -3.14 1.67 21.52
C ALA A 358 -4.08 2.61 22.31
N GLY A 359 -5.24 2.97 21.72
CA GLY A 359 -6.21 3.89 22.33
C GLY A 359 -5.89 5.38 22.19
N SER A 360 -4.84 5.73 21.42
CA SER A 360 -4.49 7.10 21.05
C SER A 360 -4.87 7.38 19.58
N TYR A 361 -5.37 8.59 19.32
CA TYR A 361 -5.77 9.06 18.01
C TYR A 361 -4.79 10.09 17.48
N HIS A 362 -4.47 10.03 16.19
CA HIS A 362 -3.65 11.05 15.54
C HIS A 362 -4.10 11.27 14.09
N VAL A 363 -3.76 12.44 13.54
CA VAL A 363 -4.00 12.74 12.13
C VAL A 363 -3.19 11.77 11.29
N TYR A 364 -3.88 11.06 10.41
CA TYR A 364 -3.27 10.00 9.61
C TYR A 364 -2.20 10.54 8.66
N ASP A 365 -2.48 11.65 7.96
CA ASP A 365 -1.48 12.32 7.13
C ASP A 365 -0.66 13.33 7.95
N LEU A 366 0.59 12.99 8.27
CA LEU A 366 1.49 13.83 9.07
C LEU A 366 1.74 15.21 8.45
N PHE A 367 1.79 15.33 7.12
CA PHE A 367 1.92 16.65 6.47
C PHE A 367 0.66 17.49 6.63
N PHE A 368 -0.52 16.86 6.56
CA PHE A 368 -1.78 17.54 6.85
C PHE A 368 -1.87 17.96 8.32
N GLY A 369 -1.41 17.12 9.24
CA GLY A 369 -1.31 17.45 10.66
C GLY A 369 -0.41 18.66 10.92
N ILE A 370 0.74 18.74 10.26
CA ILE A 370 1.65 19.90 10.31
C ILE A 370 0.92 21.15 9.79
N TRP A 371 0.31 21.07 8.60
CA TRP A 371 -0.43 22.18 8.03
C TRP A 371 -1.55 22.69 8.95
N LEU A 372 -2.31 21.78 9.57
CA LEU A 372 -3.37 22.14 10.51
C LEU A 372 -2.83 22.91 11.72
N ARG A 373 -1.72 22.47 12.32
CA ARG A 373 -1.11 23.14 13.48
C ARG A 373 -0.55 24.52 13.16
N GLU A 374 -0.10 24.73 11.93
CA GLU A 374 0.45 26.01 11.48
C GLU A 374 -0.65 27.05 11.16
N ASN A 375 -1.87 26.59 10.83
CA ASN A 375 -2.95 27.46 10.34
C ASN A 375 -4.12 27.62 11.33
N TYR A 376 -4.23 26.78 12.37
CA TYR A 376 -5.33 26.77 13.34
C TYR A 376 -4.85 26.45 14.75
#